data_AF-A0A842WU51-F1
#
_entry.id   AF-A0A842WU51-F1
#
_cell.length_a   1.000
_cell.length_b   1.000
_cell.length_c   1.000
_cell.angle_alpha   90.00
_cell.angle_beta   90.00
_cell.angle_gamma   90.00
#
_symmetry.space_group_name_H-M   'P 1'
#
loop_
_entity.id
_entity.type
_entity.pdbx_description
1 polymer ?
#
loop_
_entity_poly.entity_id
_entity_poly.type
_entity_poly.pdbx_seq_one_letter_code
_entity_poly.pdbx_strand_id
1 'polypeptide(L)'
;MNTRESSFSWKGFAVLVFILLIVSVVAFIISSIEGFITGVIAVFIGFLLSFFRDDIKRLVGISNDSSSEVDESRPLEPSEIKHLAQLEKYVAKGRVKLEKSISKFESKEKPKKRRKLAREIVEGATSLISLIDQIKSRAILLHRPKVAEHYSHIAEEIESIRKKYSQI
;
A
#
# COMPACT_ATOMS: atom_id res chain seq x y z
N MET A 1 -16.22 -54.42 62.30
CA MET A 1 -15.13 -53.85 61.48
C MET A 1 -15.73 -53.40 60.17
N ASN A 2 -16.04 -52.10 60.02
CA ASN A 2 -16.66 -51.58 58.80
C ASN A 2 -15.58 -51.16 57.81
N THR A 3 -15.59 -51.83 56.66
CA THR A 3 -14.88 -51.52 55.43
C THR A 3 -15.31 -50.15 54.92
N ARG A 4 -14.34 -49.22 54.75
CA ARG A 4 -14.55 -48.00 53.95
C ARG A 4 -14.03 -48.28 52.54
N GLU A 5 -14.95 -48.60 51.64
CA GLU A 5 -14.70 -48.59 50.20
C GLU A 5 -14.48 -47.14 49.76
N SER A 6 -13.29 -46.85 49.22
CA SER A 6 -13.00 -45.56 48.59
C SER A 6 -13.71 -45.51 47.24
N SER A 7 -14.94 -44.98 47.21
CA SER A 7 -15.71 -44.81 45.98
C SER A 7 -14.98 -43.83 45.04
N PHE A 8 -14.35 -44.36 43.99
CA PHE A 8 -13.72 -43.55 42.95
C PHE A 8 -14.80 -42.76 42.20
N SER A 9 -14.79 -41.43 42.33
CA SER A 9 -15.80 -40.57 41.72
C SER A 9 -15.52 -40.41 40.21
N TRP A 10 -16.16 -41.25 39.41
CA TRP A 10 -16.12 -41.20 37.94
C TRP A 10 -16.50 -39.83 37.37
N LYS A 11 -17.37 -39.08 38.07
CA LYS A 11 -17.72 -37.70 37.69
C LYS A 11 -16.53 -36.74 37.84
N GLY A 12 -15.75 -36.89 38.91
CA GLY A 12 -14.54 -36.09 39.13
C GLY A 12 -13.46 -36.39 38.09
N PHE A 13 -13.27 -37.66 37.74
CA PHE A 13 -12.35 -38.07 36.69
C PHE A 13 -12.76 -37.55 35.30
N ALA A 14 -14.05 -37.63 34.95
CA ALA A 14 -14.56 -37.12 33.68
C ALA A 14 -14.36 -35.60 33.53
N VAL A 15 -14.58 -34.82 34.59
CA VAL A 15 -14.31 -33.37 34.61
C VAL A 15 -12.82 -33.10 34.41
N LEU A 16 -11.95 -33.88 35.04
CA LEU A 16 -10.50 -33.74 34.92
C LEU A 16 -10.01 -34.03 33.49
N VAL A 17 -10.53 -35.08 32.87
CA VAL A 17 -10.26 -35.41 31.46
C VAL A 17 -10.74 -34.30 30.53
N PHE A 18 -11.93 -33.74 30.77
CA PHE A 18 -12.48 -32.67 29.96
C PHE A 18 -11.66 -31.36 30.04
N ILE A 19 -11.22 -30.98 31.25
CA ILE A 19 -10.33 -29.84 31.44
C ILE A 19 -9.00 -30.06 30.71
N LEU A 20 -8.43 -31.27 30.80
CA LEU A 20 -7.18 -31.61 30.13
C LEU A 20 -7.30 -31.50 28.60
N LEU A 21 -8.45 -31.90 28.05
CA LEU A 21 -8.77 -31.80 26.63
C LEU A 21 -8.86 -30.34 26.17
N ILE A 22 -9.51 -29.47 26.96
CA ILE A 22 -9.57 -28.02 26.68
C ILE A 22 -8.18 -27.42 26.70
N VAL A 23 -7.37 -27.72 27.73
CA VAL A 23 -6.00 -27.19 27.84
C VAL A 23 -5.13 -27.67 26.66
N SER A 24 -5.30 -28.92 26.21
CA SER A 24 -4.63 -29.44 25.02
C SER A 24 -5.04 -28.70 23.73
N VAL A 25 -6.33 -28.44 23.54
CA VAL A 25 -6.83 -27.68 22.37
C VAL A 25 -6.32 -26.24 22.41
N VAL A 26 -6.33 -25.59 23.56
CA VAL A 26 -5.82 -24.21 23.72
C VAL A 26 -4.30 -24.18 23.48
N ALA A 27 -3.55 -25.14 24.02
CA ALA A 27 -2.11 -25.25 23.78
C ALA A 27 -1.80 -25.52 22.29
N PHE A 28 -2.61 -26.34 21.62
CA PHE A 28 -2.50 -26.59 20.18
C PHE A 28 -2.78 -25.33 19.34
N ILE A 29 -3.80 -24.55 19.69
CA ILE A 29 -4.10 -23.28 19.01
C ILE A 29 -2.96 -22.28 19.21
N ILE A 30 -2.45 -22.15 20.44
CA ILE A 30 -1.32 -21.24 20.73
C ILE A 30 -0.06 -21.69 19.99
N SER A 31 0.27 -22.99 20.01
CA SER A 31 1.40 -23.55 19.27
C SER A 31 1.25 -23.39 17.75
N SER A 32 0.04 -23.53 17.23
CA SER A 32 -0.26 -23.30 15.81
C SER A 32 -0.12 -21.83 15.42
N ILE A 33 -0.52 -20.91 16.29
CA ILE A 33 -0.34 -19.46 16.10
C ILE A 33 1.15 -19.12 16.15
N GLU A 34 1.92 -19.68 17.07
CA GLU A 34 3.35 -19.41 17.21
C GLU A 34 4.14 -19.94 15.99
N GLY A 35 3.79 -21.14 15.49
CA GLY A 35 4.34 -21.68 14.25
C GLY A 35 3.93 -20.86 13.00
N PHE A 36 2.69 -20.38 12.94
CA PHE A 36 2.21 -19.50 11.87
C PHE A 36 2.92 -18.14 11.91
N ILE A 37 3.00 -17.51 13.08
CA ILE A 37 3.69 -16.23 13.28
C ILE A 37 5.18 -16.38 12.94
N THR A 38 5.84 -17.44 13.40
CA THR A 38 7.26 -17.70 13.09
C THR A 38 7.46 -17.91 11.59
N GLY A 39 6.57 -18.64 10.92
CA GLY A 39 6.60 -18.81 9.47
C GLY A 39 6.39 -17.51 8.71
N VAL A 40 5.41 -16.70 9.11
CA VAL A 40 5.13 -15.37 8.53
C VAL A 40 6.31 -14.43 8.76
N ILE A 41 6.90 -14.42 9.96
CA ILE A 41 8.08 -13.63 10.28
C ILE A 41 9.28 -14.10 9.46
N ALA A 42 9.50 -15.40 9.29
CA ALA A 42 10.60 -15.93 8.47
C ALA A 42 10.44 -15.54 6.99
N VAL A 43 9.22 -15.63 6.45
CA VAL A 43 8.92 -15.17 5.08
C VAL A 43 9.10 -13.65 4.97
N PHE A 44 8.67 -12.90 5.98
CA PHE A 44 8.81 -11.45 6.01
C PHE A 44 10.27 -11.02 6.14
N ILE A 45 11.06 -11.64 7.02
CA ILE A 45 12.52 -11.41 7.13
C ILE A 45 13.23 -11.83 5.85
N GLY A 46 12.85 -12.96 5.24
CA GLY A 46 13.39 -13.38 3.94
C GLY A 46 13.08 -12.39 2.82
N PHE A 47 11.87 -11.84 2.80
CA PHE A 47 11.47 -10.78 1.88
C PHE A 47 12.23 -9.47 2.14
N LEU A 48 12.37 -9.05 3.40
CA LEU A 48 13.15 -7.87 3.77
C LEU A 48 14.62 -8.05 3.43
N LEU A 49 15.23 -9.20 3.70
CA LEU A 49 16.60 -9.50 3.30
C LEU A 49 16.76 -9.52 1.78
N SER A 50 15.77 -10.00 1.02
CA SER A 50 15.80 -9.94 -0.44
C SER A 50 15.63 -8.51 -0.98
N PHE A 51 14.79 -7.70 -0.33
CA PHE A 51 14.51 -6.32 -0.73
C PHE A 51 15.68 -5.38 -0.37
N PHE A 52 16.23 -5.54 0.84
CA PHE A 52 17.38 -4.78 1.33
C PHE A 52 18.73 -5.41 0.95
N ARG A 53 18.79 -6.54 0.24
CA ARG A 53 20.07 -7.13 -0.21
C ARG A 53 20.88 -6.12 -1.01
N ASP A 54 20.20 -5.39 -1.88
CA ASP A 54 20.82 -4.42 -2.78
C ASP A 54 21.16 -3.12 -2.05
N ASP A 55 20.35 -2.72 -1.05
CA ASP A 55 20.62 -1.56 -0.21
C ASP A 55 21.72 -1.81 0.85
N ILE A 56 21.80 -3.00 1.46
CA ILE A 56 22.86 -3.37 2.40
C ILE A 56 24.20 -3.47 1.67
N LYS A 57 24.24 -4.01 0.44
CA LYS A 57 25.45 -3.99 -0.39
C LYS A 57 25.90 -2.55 -0.69
N ARG A 58 24.95 -1.65 -0.91
CA ARG A 58 25.19 -0.23 -1.16
C ARG A 58 25.62 0.55 0.11
N LEU A 59 25.15 0.13 1.28
CA LEU A 59 25.46 0.76 2.58
C LEU A 59 26.76 0.24 3.21
N VAL A 60 27.12 -1.03 3.00
CA VAL A 60 28.30 -1.69 3.58
C VAL A 60 29.59 -1.38 2.80
N GLY A 61 29.51 -0.61 1.72
CA GLY A 61 30.71 -0.13 1.00
C GLY A 61 31.54 -1.26 0.37
N ILE A 62 30.98 -2.47 0.25
CA ILE A 62 31.53 -3.53 -0.61
C ILE A 62 31.03 -3.24 -2.04
N SER A 63 31.33 -2.05 -2.53
CA SER A 63 31.50 -1.84 -3.96
C SER A 63 32.85 -2.48 -4.29
N ASN A 64 32.83 -3.78 -4.61
CA ASN A 64 33.85 -4.26 -5.51
C ASN A 64 33.74 -3.36 -6.75
N ASP A 65 34.84 -2.70 -7.07
CA ASP A 65 35.03 -1.91 -8.28
C ASP A 65 34.78 -2.79 -9.52
N SER A 66 33.52 -2.95 -9.84
CA SER A 66 33.03 -3.10 -11.20
C SER A 66 32.24 -1.83 -11.50
N SER A 67 32.98 -0.73 -11.63
CA SER A 67 32.58 0.39 -12.46
C SER A 67 32.48 -0.11 -13.91
N SER A 68 31.40 -0.83 -14.20
CA SER A 68 30.78 -0.74 -15.50
C SER A 68 29.57 0.14 -15.26
N GLU A 69 29.73 1.39 -15.69
CA GLU A 69 28.73 2.42 -15.88
C GLU A 69 27.30 1.87 -15.80
N VAL A 70 26.47 2.46 -14.93
CA VAL A 70 25.02 2.36 -15.11
C VAL A 70 24.80 2.90 -16.51
N ASP A 71 24.62 1.98 -17.45
CA ASP A 71 24.41 2.24 -18.86
C ASP A 71 23.23 3.20 -18.96
N GLU A 72 23.56 4.50 -19.13
CA GLU A 72 22.64 5.62 -19.32
C GLU A 72 21.82 5.49 -20.62
N SER A 73 21.93 4.34 -21.28
CA SER A 73 21.35 4.05 -22.57
C SER A 73 20.76 2.64 -22.66
N ARG A 74 20.18 2.07 -21.59
CA ARG A 74 19.25 0.95 -21.83
C ARG A 74 18.11 1.49 -22.71
N PRO A 75 17.93 0.98 -23.95
CA PRO A 75 16.88 1.48 -24.82
C PRO A 75 15.55 1.21 -24.11
N LEU A 76 14.81 2.27 -23.86
CA LEU A 76 13.46 2.19 -23.29
C LEU A 76 12.67 1.16 -24.10
N GLU A 77 12.07 0.17 -23.43
CA GLU A 77 11.25 -0.75 -24.18
C GLU A 77 10.06 0.04 -24.78
N PRO A 78 9.65 -0.25 -26.03
CA PRO A 78 8.50 0.40 -26.63
C PRO A 78 7.23 0.28 -25.76
N SER A 79 7.14 -0.78 -24.94
CA SER A 79 6.11 -1.01 -23.93
C SER A 79 6.13 0.06 -22.82
N GLU A 80 7.31 0.45 -22.36
CA GLU A 80 7.51 1.40 -21.26
C GLU A 80 7.10 2.81 -21.66
N ILE A 81 7.53 3.24 -22.85
CA ILE A 81 7.19 4.54 -23.45
C ILE A 81 5.68 4.64 -23.71
N LYS A 82 5.08 3.60 -24.30
CA LYS A 82 3.64 3.58 -24.62
C LYS A 82 2.79 3.77 -23.38
N HIS A 83 3.14 3.10 -22.29
CA HIS A 83 2.38 3.18 -21.05
C HIS A 83 2.61 4.52 -20.33
N LEU A 84 3.82 5.11 -20.39
CA LEU A 84 4.01 6.48 -19.88
C LEU A 84 3.07 7.43 -20.64
N ALA A 85 3.11 7.42 -21.97
CA ALA A 85 2.24 8.24 -22.80
C ALA A 85 0.73 7.99 -22.54
N GLN A 86 0.35 6.75 -22.23
CA GLN A 86 -1.02 6.41 -21.86
C GLN A 86 -1.43 7.05 -20.52
N LEU A 87 -0.56 7.02 -19.51
CA LEU A 87 -0.80 7.70 -18.24
C LEU A 87 -0.90 9.22 -18.42
N GLU A 88 0.00 9.81 -19.20
CA GLU A 88 -0.04 11.26 -19.51
C GLU A 88 -1.36 11.65 -20.18
N LYS A 89 -1.85 10.82 -21.11
CA LYS A 89 -3.16 11.01 -21.74
C LYS A 89 -4.32 10.92 -20.73
N TYR A 90 -4.22 10.04 -19.74
CA TYR A 90 -5.22 9.96 -18.68
C TYR A 90 -5.20 11.17 -17.75
N VAL A 91 -4.02 11.67 -17.39
CA VAL A 91 -3.87 12.90 -16.60
C VAL A 91 -4.44 14.10 -17.37
N ALA A 92 -4.10 14.26 -18.65
CA ALA A 92 -4.63 15.34 -19.49
C ALA A 92 -6.18 15.31 -19.54
N LYS A 93 -6.76 14.13 -19.78
CA LYS A 93 -8.22 13.96 -19.77
C LYS A 93 -8.84 14.23 -18.40
N GLY A 94 -8.18 13.80 -17.33
CA GLY A 94 -8.64 14.03 -15.97
C GLY A 94 -8.64 15.53 -15.63
N ARG A 95 -7.60 16.27 -16.00
CA ARG A 95 -7.53 17.73 -15.78
C ARG A 95 -8.68 18.47 -16.46
N VAL A 96 -9.00 18.13 -17.71
CA VAL A 96 -10.16 18.69 -18.43
C VAL A 96 -11.48 18.37 -17.72
N LYS A 97 -11.63 17.17 -17.17
CA LYS A 97 -12.83 16.82 -16.38
C LYS A 97 -12.91 17.62 -15.09
N LEU A 98 -11.79 17.77 -14.39
CA LEU A 98 -11.70 18.54 -13.15
C LEU A 98 -12.07 20.01 -13.38
N GLU A 99 -11.52 20.61 -14.43
CA GLU A 99 -11.83 21.98 -14.85
C GLU A 99 -13.33 22.15 -15.13
N LYS A 100 -13.94 21.23 -15.89
CA LYS A 100 -15.40 21.25 -16.13
C LYS A 100 -16.22 21.15 -14.84
N SER A 101 -15.79 20.35 -13.87
CA SER A 101 -16.45 20.25 -12.57
C SER A 101 -16.33 21.55 -11.77
N ILE A 102 -15.17 22.22 -11.82
CA ILE A 102 -14.94 23.54 -11.22
C ILE A 102 -15.86 24.58 -11.86
N SER A 103 -15.91 24.67 -13.19
CA SER A 103 -16.81 25.64 -13.87
C SER A 103 -18.29 25.38 -13.55
N LYS A 104 -18.70 24.11 -13.42
CA LYS A 104 -20.05 23.74 -12.98
C LYS A 104 -20.32 24.15 -11.53
N PHE A 105 -19.33 24.08 -10.65
CA PHE A 105 -19.45 24.53 -9.27
C PHE A 105 -19.62 26.05 -9.18
N GLU A 106 -18.83 26.80 -9.96
CA GLU A 106 -18.87 28.26 -9.99
C GLU A 106 -20.20 28.78 -10.51
N SER A 107 -20.74 28.17 -11.56
CA SER A 107 -22.06 28.52 -12.13
C SER A 107 -23.27 28.07 -11.30
N LYS A 108 -23.08 27.41 -10.16
CA LYS A 108 -24.19 26.88 -9.33
C LYS A 108 -24.48 27.76 -8.12
N GLU A 109 -25.70 28.29 -8.05
CA GLU A 109 -26.16 29.10 -6.91
C GLU A 109 -26.69 28.25 -5.73
N LYS A 110 -27.27 27.07 -6.00
CA LYS A 110 -27.92 26.26 -4.95
C LYS A 110 -26.88 25.58 -4.04
N PRO A 111 -26.89 25.84 -2.72
CA PRO A 111 -25.83 25.38 -1.80
C PRO A 111 -25.74 23.85 -1.69
N LYS A 112 -26.87 23.13 -1.66
CA LYS A 112 -26.87 21.65 -1.67
C LYS A 112 -26.19 21.07 -2.91
N LYS A 113 -26.39 21.68 -4.09
CA LYS A 113 -25.78 21.22 -5.34
C LYS A 113 -24.29 21.60 -5.41
N ARG A 114 -23.92 22.76 -4.86
CA ARG A 114 -22.51 23.15 -4.69
C ARG A 114 -21.73 22.18 -3.83
N ARG A 115 -22.25 21.77 -2.66
CA ARG A 115 -21.58 20.77 -1.80
C ARG A 115 -21.35 19.44 -2.52
N LYS A 116 -22.32 18.98 -3.32
CA LYS A 116 -22.15 17.77 -4.14
C LYS A 116 -21.02 17.95 -5.15
N LEU A 117 -21.01 19.06 -5.88
CA LEU A 117 -19.97 19.36 -6.87
C LEU A 117 -18.59 19.54 -6.23
N ALA A 118 -18.50 20.14 -5.04
CA ALA A 118 -17.24 20.24 -4.28
C ALA A 118 -16.66 18.86 -3.96
N ARG A 119 -17.50 17.91 -3.51
CA ARG A 119 -17.07 16.51 -3.30
C ARG A 119 -16.59 15.85 -4.60
N GLU A 120 -17.32 16.02 -5.69
CA GLU A 120 -16.91 15.50 -7.02
C GLU A 120 -15.56 16.09 -7.48
N ILE A 121 -15.29 17.37 -7.18
CA ILE A 121 -14.00 18.02 -7.45
C ILE A 121 -12.89 17.42 -6.58
N VAL A 122 -13.13 17.23 -5.28
CA VAL A 122 -12.15 16.62 -4.35
C VAL A 122 -11.81 15.18 -4.74
N GLU A 123 -12.82 14.38 -5.07
CA GLU A 123 -12.63 13.00 -5.55
C GLU A 123 -11.86 12.97 -6.87
N GLY A 124 -12.23 13.84 -7.82
CA GLY A 124 -11.53 13.97 -9.10
C GLY A 124 -10.07 14.41 -8.95
N ALA A 125 -9.79 15.37 -8.07
CA ALA A 125 -8.43 15.82 -7.77
C ALA A 125 -7.61 14.71 -7.11
N THR A 126 -8.20 13.96 -6.18
CA THR A 126 -7.52 12.83 -5.50
C THR A 126 -7.15 11.72 -6.49
N SER A 127 -8.07 11.36 -7.40
CA SER A 127 -7.79 10.38 -8.44
C SER A 127 -6.68 10.84 -9.40
N LEU A 128 -6.66 12.13 -9.75
CA LEU A 128 -5.62 12.72 -10.58
C LEU A 128 -4.24 12.69 -9.91
N ILE A 129 -4.14 13.02 -8.64
CA ILE A 129 -2.87 12.96 -7.88
C ILE A 129 -2.31 11.54 -7.90
N SER A 130 -3.15 10.53 -7.68
CA SER A 130 -2.70 9.13 -7.75
C SER A 130 -2.15 8.74 -9.13
N LEU A 131 -2.77 9.19 -10.22
CA LEU A 131 -2.22 8.97 -11.57
C LEU A 131 -0.88 9.69 -11.77
N ILE A 132 -0.75 10.89 -11.22
CA ILE A 132 0.49 11.66 -11.29
C ILE A 132 1.60 10.98 -10.50
N ASP A 133 1.32 10.41 -9.34
CA ASP A 133 2.31 9.66 -8.55
C ASP A 133 2.79 8.40 -9.29
N GLN A 134 1.90 7.74 -10.04
CA GLN A 134 2.30 6.65 -10.94
C GLN A 134 3.22 7.12 -12.06
N ILE A 135 2.92 8.28 -12.67
CA ILE A 135 3.80 8.88 -13.69
C ILE A 135 5.16 9.24 -13.09
N LYS A 136 5.20 9.85 -11.91
CA LYS A 136 6.45 10.22 -11.22
C LYS A 136 7.30 9.00 -10.94
N SER A 137 6.70 7.96 -10.35
CA SER A 137 7.37 6.69 -10.05
C SER A 137 7.97 6.08 -11.32
N ARG A 138 7.21 6.11 -12.42
CA ARG A 138 7.66 5.60 -13.71
C ARG A 138 8.73 6.47 -14.35
N ALA A 139 8.62 7.80 -14.26
CA ALA A 139 9.64 8.72 -14.75
C ALA A 139 10.98 8.54 -14.01
N ILE A 140 10.95 8.25 -12.70
CA ILE A 140 12.15 7.93 -11.91
C ILE A 140 12.77 6.61 -12.41
N LEU A 141 11.96 5.56 -12.58
CA LEU A 141 12.42 4.27 -13.10
C LEU A 141 13.04 4.37 -14.50
N LEU A 142 12.52 5.26 -15.34
CA LEU A 142 13.00 5.50 -16.70
C LEU A 142 14.11 6.57 -16.76
N HIS A 143 14.69 6.98 -15.63
CA HIS A 143 15.73 8.00 -15.53
C HIS A 143 15.37 9.34 -16.23
N ARG A 144 14.11 9.77 -16.13
CA ARG A 144 13.59 11.03 -16.68
C ARG A 144 13.24 12.03 -15.57
N PRO A 145 14.24 12.64 -14.90
CA PRO A 145 14.01 13.52 -13.75
C PRO A 145 13.17 14.75 -14.11
N LYS A 146 13.35 15.33 -15.30
CA LYS A 146 12.55 16.48 -15.77
C LYS A 146 11.06 16.17 -15.86
N VAL A 147 10.70 14.93 -16.23
CA VAL A 147 9.31 14.49 -16.29
C VAL A 147 8.76 14.36 -14.87
N ALA A 148 9.51 13.73 -13.96
CA ALA A 148 9.12 13.61 -12.56
C ALA A 148 8.93 14.99 -11.88
N GLU A 149 9.81 15.95 -12.18
CA GLU A 149 9.73 17.32 -11.68
C GLU A 149 8.50 18.06 -12.24
N HIS A 150 8.29 18.02 -13.57
CA HIS A 150 7.10 18.62 -14.19
C HIS A 150 5.80 18.11 -13.56
N TYR A 151 5.69 16.80 -13.36
CA TYR A 151 4.51 16.20 -12.76
C TYR A 151 4.41 16.46 -11.24
N SER A 152 5.51 16.78 -10.56
CA SER A 152 5.46 17.22 -9.16
C SER A 152 4.79 18.60 -9.04
N HIS A 153 5.11 19.54 -9.93
CA HIS A 153 4.42 20.83 -9.98
C HIS A 153 2.92 20.67 -10.28
N ILE A 154 2.56 19.80 -11.23
CA ILE A 154 1.14 19.54 -11.52
C ILE A 154 0.43 18.93 -10.29
N ALA A 155 1.09 18.04 -9.55
CA ALA A 155 0.52 17.48 -8.32
C ALA A 155 0.24 18.57 -7.28
N GLU A 156 1.17 19.51 -7.10
CA GLU A 156 1.00 20.64 -6.17
C GLU A 156 -0.18 21.54 -6.55
N GLU A 157 -0.34 21.86 -7.85
CA GLU A 157 -1.49 22.61 -8.35
C GLU A 157 -2.82 21.89 -8.03
N ILE A 158 -2.89 20.58 -8.29
CA ILE A 158 -4.10 19.79 -8.06
C ILE A 158 -4.37 19.61 -6.56
N GLU A 159 -3.32 19.50 -5.75
CA GLU A 159 -3.43 19.44 -4.29
C GLU A 159 -3.99 20.73 -3.71
N SER A 160 -3.57 21.89 -4.23
CA SER A 160 -4.14 23.20 -3.88
C SER A 160 -5.64 23.25 -4.19
N ILE A 161 -6.05 22.76 -5.37
CA ILE A 161 -7.46 22.64 -5.74
C ILE A 161 -8.18 21.73 -4.73
N ARG A 162 -7.66 20.53 -4.47
CA ARG A 162 -8.27 19.58 -3.53
C ARG A 162 -8.52 20.22 -2.16
N LYS A 163 -7.50 20.88 -1.60
CA LYS A 163 -7.59 21.57 -0.31
C LYS A 163 -8.67 22.65 -0.32
N LYS A 164 -8.68 23.51 -1.35
CA LYS A 164 -9.68 24.59 -1.51
C LYS A 164 -11.12 24.06 -1.47
N TYR A 165 -11.42 22.97 -2.18
CA TYR A 165 -12.79 22.45 -2.27
C TYR A 165 -13.16 21.51 -1.11
N SER A 166 -12.18 20.97 -0.37
CA SER A 166 -12.44 20.15 0.83
C SER A 166 -12.98 20.94 2.02
N GLN A 167 -12.80 22.27 2.02
CA GLN A 167 -13.19 23.18 3.10
C GLN A 167 -14.61 23.76 2.95
N ILE A 168 -15.37 23.35 1.92
CA ILE A 168 -16.69 23.89 1.53
C ILE A 168 -17.84 22.96 1.95
#